data_AF-W9AF90-F1
#
_entry.id   AF-W9AF90-F1
#
_cell.length_a   1.000
_cell.length_b   1.000
_cell.length_c   1.000
_cell.angle_alpha   90.00
_cell.angle_beta   90.00
_cell.angle_gamma   90.00
#
_symmetry.space_group_name_H-M   'P 1'
#
loop_
_entity.id
_entity.type
_entity.pdbx_description
1 polymer ?
#
loop_
_entity_poly.entity_id
_entity_poly.type
_entity_poly.pdbx_seq_one_letter_code
_entity_poly.pdbx_strand_id
1 'polypeptide(L)'
;MRKKLTLGLIALSLVLMAIIGTVAYFTIGFSSEDNIAKAADFDVEAVNKEGKVIGNAEFDLDEDLVPGMEKKEVYAFAVNKNNTTVPVEYQVNLGLSGDLFPDNGQSPINLEFERLKDGVWEQVELENTFHPEQDSEQFRVMVDWPHGENDIAYQGKTGSIHLEVVATQVDEEEAEEEGPPYITGEVAFKATPNGSTRVTEGKELNFYTKDDGYKFIELAVGDGDGEFEKKVGNITVHEYEAGGITWFQVYTDHEYYASESQMWRVRDSYLDFSEEGKVIFPKLNGPHLTIESDALYNWFTK
;
A
#
# COMPACT_ATOMS: atom_id res chain seq x y z
N MET A 1 -13.23 -74.64 2.64
CA MET A 1 -13.72 -73.24 2.60
C MET A 1 -12.74 -72.21 3.18
N ARG A 2 -11.98 -72.53 4.26
CA ARG A 2 -11.06 -71.56 4.91
C ARG A 2 -9.98 -70.93 4.01
N LYS A 3 -9.39 -71.69 3.06
CA LYS A 3 -8.33 -71.18 2.17
C LYS A 3 -8.79 -70.20 1.08
N LYS A 4 -10.08 -70.27 0.68
CA LYS A 4 -10.68 -69.31 -0.27
C LYS A 4 -11.08 -68.01 0.43
N LEU A 5 -11.41 -68.09 1.72
CA LEU A 5 -11.71 -66.93 2.55
C LEU A 5 -10.45 -66.10 2.82
N THR A 6 -9.30 -66.75 3.05
CA THR A 6 -8.03 -66.06 3.33
C THR A 6 -7.45 -65.36 2.11
N LEU A 7 -7.60 -65.91 0.90
CA LEU A 7 -7.16 -65.22 -0.33
C LEU A 7 -8.05 -64.01 -0.66
N GLY A 8 -9.37 -64.12 -0.38
CA GLY A 8 -10.30 -63.00 -0.52
C GLY A 8 -10.00 -61.85 0.44
N LEU A 9 -9.55 -62.15 1.67
CA LEU A 9 -9.16 -61.12 2.64
C LEU A 9 -7.87 -60.37 2.24
N ILE A 10 -6.89 -61.06 1.65
CA ILE A 10 -5.63 -60.43 1.23
C ILE A 10 -5.83 -59.55 -0.02
N ALA A 11 -6.68 -59.99 -0.95
CA ALA A 11 -7.06 -59.16 -2.10
C ALA A 11 -7.87 -57.92 -1.67
N LEU A 12 -8.74 -58.06 -0.67
CA LEU A 12 -9.49 -56.92 -0.10
C LEU A 12 -8.58 -55.95 0.66
N SER A 13 -7.54 -56.43 1.36
CA SER A 13 -6.59 -55.54 2.05
C SER A 13 -5.67 -54.77 1.09
N LEU A 14 -5.33 -55.34 -0.07
CA LEU A 14 -4.55 -54.64 -1.10
C LEU A 14 -5.37 -53.56 -1.83
N VAL A 15 -6.68 -53.75 -1.99
CA VAL A 15 -7.57 -52.69 -2.52
C VAL A 15 -7.85 -51.60 -1.47
N LEU A 16 -7.91 -51.94 -0.18
CA LEU A 16 -8.04 -50.98 0.92
C LEU A 16 -6.78 -50.10 1.12
N MET A 17 -5.58 -50.59 0.76
CA MET A 17 -4.35 -49.78 0.80
C MET A 17 -4.21 -48.84 -0.41
N ALA A 18 -4.94 -49.07 -1.51
CA ALA A 18 -4.96 -48.19 -2.68
C ALA A 18 -5.90 -46.97 -2.53
N ILE A 19 -6.64 -46.88 -1.42
CA ILE A 19 -7.46 -45.72 -1.06
C ILE A 19 -6.96 -45.17 0.28
N ILE A 20 -5.68 -44.84 0.32
CA ILE A 20 -5.18 -43.78 1.22
C ILE A 20 -4.85 -42.60 0.30
N GLY A 21 -5.88 -42.12 -0.41
CA GLY A 21 -5.90 -40.71 -0.78
C GLY A 21 -6.18 -39.98 0.52
N THR A 22 -5.21 -39.21 1.01
CA THR A 22 -5.45 -38.19 2.01
C THR A 22 -6.54 -37.28 1.45
N VAL A 23 -7.77 -37.49 1.88
CA VAL A 23 -8.83 -36.50 1.69
C VAL A 23 -8.45 -35.38 2.64
N ALA A 24 -7.85 -34.34 2.09
CA ALA A 24 -7.62 -33.10 2.79
C ALA A 24 -8.96 -32.62 3.35
N TYR A 25 -8.96 -32.34 4.64
CA TYR A 25 -10.10 -31.75 5.31
C TYR A 25 -10.00 -30.25 5.09
N PHE A 26 -10.71 -29.78 4.07
CA PHE A 26 -10.79 -28.37 3.72
C PHE A 26 -11.83 -27.67 4.59
N THR A 27 -11.42 -26.63 5.29
CA THR A 27 -12.36 -25.60 5.74
C THR A 27 -12.10 -24.36 4.90
N ILE A 28 -13.06 -24.05 4.01
CA ILE A 28 -13.10 -22.81 3.25
C ILE A 28 -13.79 -21.77 4.15
N GLY A 29 -13.10 -20.68 4.41
CA GLY A 29 -13.70 -19.47 4.98
C GLY A 29 -13.50 -18.32 4.02
N PHE A 30 -14.44 -18.11 3.09
CA PHE A 30 -14.69 -16.75 2.59
C PHE A 30 -15.60 -16.10 3.61
N SER A 31 -15.03 -15.29 4.49
CA SER A 31 -15.82 -14.33 5.24
C SER A 31 -16.07 -13.15 4.31
N SER A 32 -17.26 -13.09 3.69
CA SER A 32 -17.79 -11.85 3.09
C SER A 32 -18.79 -11.18 4.04
N GLU A 33 -18.55 -11.27 5.35
CA GLU A 33 -19.30 -10.45 6.29
C GLU A 33 -18.62 -9.07 6.28
N ASP A 34 -19.30 -8.12 5.60
CA ASP A 34 -19.01 -6.68 5.46
C ASP A 34 -18.49 -6.14 4.09
N ASN A 35 -18.83 -6.79 2.96
CA ASN A 35 -18.64 -6.14 1.65
C ASN A 35 -19.69 -5.04 1.40
N ILE A 36 -19.25 -3.78 1.25
CA ILE A 36 -20.11 -2.59 1.06
C ILE A 36 -20.77 -2.55 -0.33
N ALA A 37 -20.16 -3.13 -1.38
CA ALA A 37 -20.68 -3.10 -2.75
C ALA A 37 -20.81 -4.49 -3.39
N LYS A 38 -22.06 -4.98 -3.54
CA LYS A 38 -22.42 -6.31 -4.09
C LYS A 38 -22.32 -6.47 -5.63
N ALA A 39 -21.55 -5.64 -6.34
CA ALA A 39 -21.63 -5.55 -7.81
C ALA A 39 -20.31 -5.41 -8.57
N ALA A 40 -19.15 -5.56 -7.92
CA ALA A 40 -17.86 -5.54 -8.59
C ALA A 40 -17.30 -6.95 -8.78
N ASP A 41 -16.70 -7.20 -9.94
CA ASP A 41 -15.87 -8.38 -10.15
C ASP A 41 -14.63 -8.21 -9.25
N PHE A 42 -14.41 -9.16 -8.35
CA PHE A 42 -13.28 -9.25 -7.42
C PHE A 42 -12.75 -10.68 -7.49
N ASP A 43 -11.49 -10.81 -7.91
CA ASP A 43 -10.84 -12.06 -8.25
C ASP A 43 -9.31 -11.86 -8.23
N VAL A 44 -8.69 -12.29 -7.12
CA VAL A 44 -7.24 -12.26 -6.94
C VAL A 44 -6.77 -13.70 -6.75
N GLU A 45 -5.79 -14.13 -7.56
CA GLU A 45 -5.26 -15.49 -7.52
C GLU A 45 -3.74 -15.49 -7.44
N ALA A 46 -3.20 -16.32 -6.54
CA ALA A 46 -1.79 -16.67 -6.58
C ALA A 46 -1.57 -17.78 -7.62
N VAL A 47 -0.57 -17.65 -8.51
CA VAL A 47 -0.23 -18.65 -9.53
C VAL A 47 1.24 -19.01 -9.52
N ASN A 48 1.58 -20.24 -9.91
CA ASN A 48 2.96 -20.67 -10.09
C ASN A 48 3.57 -20.16 -11.41
N LYS A 49 4.82 -20.53 -11.69
CA LYS A 49 5.53 -20.18 -12.94
C LYS A 49 4.83 -20.66 -14.22
N GLU A 50 3.98 -21.67 -14.14
CA GLU A 50 3.18 -22.18 -15.26
C GLU A 50 1.80 -21.50 -15.37
N GLY A 51 1.49 -20.52 -14.52
CA GLY A 51 0.22 -19.81 -14.49
C GLY A 51 -0.93 -20.63 -13.89
N LYS A 52 -0.62 -21.71 -13.16
CA LYS A 52 -1.61 -22.52 -12.47
C LYS A 52 -1.85 -21.96 -11.08
N VAL A 53 -3.12 -21.79 -10.71
CA VAL A 53 -3.53 -21.36 -9.36
C VAL A 53 -2.89 -22.26 -8.31
N ILE A 54 -2.19 -21.63 -7.38
CA ILE A 54 -1.61 -22.24 -6.20
C ILE A 54 -2.54 -21.94 -5.02
N GLY A 55 -3.05 -22.99 -4.38
CA GLY A 55 -3.74 -22.84 -3.09
C GLY A 55 -2.73 -22.75 -1.95
N ASN A 56 -3.22 -22.89 -0.71
CA ASN A 56 -2.42 -23.11 0.49
C ASN A 56 -1.45 -24.29 0.26
N ALA A 57 -0.22 -23.98 -0.12
CA ALA A 57 0.77 -24.94 -0.55
C ALA A 57 1.83 -25.07 0.54
N GLU A 58 1.99 -26.29 1.04
CA GLU A 58 3.12 -26.68 1.86
C GLU A 58 4.22 -27.15 0.92
N PHE A 59 5.39 -26.51 0.98
CA PHE A 59 6.56 -26.93 0.22
C PHE A 59 7.63 -27.47 1.15
N ASP A 60 8.17 -28.60 0.71
CA ASP A 60 9.16 -29.39 1.44
C ASP A 60 10.57 -28.81 1.19
N LEU A 61 11.35 -28.67 2.27
CA LEU A 61 12.74 -28.21 2.23
C LEU A 61 13.76 -29.37 2.26
N ASP A 62 13.29 -30.62 2.32
CA ASP A 62 14.07 -31.76 2.81
C ASP A 62 15.18 -32.27 1.88
N GLU A 63 15.28 -31.76 0.65
CA GLU A 63 16.19 -32.38 -0.34
C GLU A 63 17.49 -31.62 -0.66
N ASP A 64 17.68 -30.37 -0.23
CA ASP A 64 18.84 -29.57 -0.69
C ASP A 64 19.45 -28.59 0.34
N LEU A 65 18.98 -28.54 1.58
CA LEU A 65 19.49 -27.58 2.55
C LEU A 65 20.71 -28.12 3.31
N VAL A 66 21.86 -27.47 3.11
CA VAL A 66 23.11 -27.79 3.81
C VAL A 66 23.74 -26.53 4.38
N PRO A 67 24.42 -26.62 5.53
CA PRO A 67 25.15 -25.48 6.06
C PRO A 67 26.18 -24.94 5.09
N GLY A 68 26.21 -23.61 4.95
CA GLY A 68 27.10 -22.90 4.03
C GLY A 68 26.67 -22.93 2.57
N MET A 69 25.44 -23.36 2.27
CA MET A 69 24.93 -23.31 0.90
C MET A 69 24.82 -21.88 0.38
N GLU A 70 24.95 -21.72 -0.94
CA GLU A 70 24.56 -20.48 -1.59
C GLU A 70 23.04 -20.29 -1.46
N LYS A 71 22.63 -19.03 -1.31
CA LYS A 71 21.22 -18.65 -1.26
C LYS A 71 20.51 -19.18 -2.50
N LYS A 72 19.40 -19.87 -2.29
CA LYS A 72 18.65 -20.58 -3.34
C LYS A 72 17.19 -20.12 -3.34
N GLU A 73 16.64 -19.93 -4.53
CA GLU A 73 15.21 -19.76 -4.71
C GLU A 73 14.52 -21.11 -4.48
N VAL A 74 13.65 -21.18 -3.49
CA VAL A 74 12.89 -22.41 -3.18
C VAL A 74 11.46 -22.34 -3.69
N TYR A 75 10.93 -21.13 -3.89
CA TYR A 75 9.59 -20.94 -4.40
C TYR A 75 9.45 -19.61 -5.12
N ALA A 76 8.65 -19.58 -6.17
CA ALA A 76 8.25 -18.33 -6.82
C ALA A 76 6.80 -18.43 -7.29
N PHE A 77 6.08 -17.32 -7.17
CA PHE A 77 4.69 -17.20 -7.55
C PHE A 77 4.38 -15.78 -8.04
N ALA A 78 3.20 -15.61 -8.64
CA ALA A 78 2.67 -14.31 -8.95
C ALA A 78 1.30 -14.15 -8.28
N VAL A 79 0.98 -12.94 -7.83
CA VAL A 79 -0.37 -12.54 -7.42
C VAL A 79 -0.99 -11.81 -8.61
N ASN A 80 -2.07 -12.36 -9.15
CA ASN A 80 -2.78 -11.81 -10.31
C ASN A 80 -4.09 -11.16 -9.87
N LYS A 81 -4.28 -9.92 -10.27
CA LYS A 81 -5.52 -9.17 -10.14
C LYS A 81 -6.39 -9.47 -11.38
N ASN A 82 -7.05 -10.61 -11.38
CA ASN A 82 -7.90 -11.05 -12.50
C ASN A 82 -9.24 -10.30 -12.45
N ASN A 83 -9.67 -9.66 -13.54
CA ASN A 83 -11.00 -9.05 -13.68
C ASN A 83 -11.44 -8.12 -12.52
N THR A 84 -10.52 -7.71 -11.64
CA THR A 84 -10.85 -7.03 -10.39
C THR A 84 -10.90 -5.54 -10.66
N THR A 85 -12.08 -4.96 -10.62
CA THR A 85 -12.28 -3.53 -10.91
C THR A 85 -12.33 -2.67 -9.64
N VAL A 86 -12.35 -3.30 -8.47
CA VAL A 86 -12.35 -2.62 -7.18
C VAL A 86 -10.95 -2.53 -6.56
N PRO A 87 -10.72 -1.54 -5.69
CA PRO A 87 -9.54 -1.47 -4.83
C PRO A 87 -9.42 -2.72 -3.96
N VAL A 88 -8.18 -3.22 -3.83
CA VAL A 88 -7.88 -4.41 -3.05
C VAL A 88 -6.55 -4.24 -2.37
N GLU A 89 -6.42 -4.89 -1.24
CA GLU A 89 -5.17 -5.10 -0.56
C GLU A 89 -4.96 -6.61 -0.39
N TYR A 90 -3.73 -7.06 -0.23
CA TYR A 90 -3.48 -8.45 0.08
C TYR A 90 -2.26 -8.61 0.99
N GLN A 91 -2.31 -9.64 1.83
CA GLN A 91 -1.25 -10.02 2.73
C GLN A 91 -0.69 -11.38 2.32
N VAL A 92 0.63 -11.53 2.37
CA VAL A 92 1.32 -12.80 2.15
C VAL A 92 1.86 -13.33 3.47
N ASN A 93 1.38 -14.50 3.89
CA ASN A 93 1.80 -15.15 5.11
C ASN A 93 2.66 -16.39 4.80
N LEU A 94 3.75 -16.55 5.54
CA LEU A 94 4.54 -17.78 5.56
C LEU A 94 4.41 -18.48 6.92
N GLY A 95 3.76 -19.64 6.93
CA GLY A 95 3.76 -20.54 8.08
C GLY A 95 4.98 -21.45 8.05
N LEU A 96 5.76 -21.50 9.13
CA LEU A 96 6.94 -22.35 9.22
C LEU A 96 6.66 -23.52 10.16
N SER A 97 7.05 -24.74 9.76
CA SER A 97 6.83 -25.94 10.59
C SER A 97 7.92 -26.98 10.42
N GLY A 98 8.07 -27.84 11.43
CA GLY A 98 9.06 -28.93 11.44
C GLY A 98 10.29 -28.60 12.29
N ASP A 99 11.19 -29.57 12.42
CA ASP A 99 12.30 -29.49 13.36
C ASP A 99 13.38 -28.45 12.95
N LEU A 100 13.39 -28.03 11.68
CA LEU A 100 14.19 -26.89 11.19
C LEU A 100 13.64 -25.53 11.65
N PHE A 101 12.37 -25.43 12.04
CA PHE A 101 11.71 -24.19 12.47
C PHE A 101 11.08 -24.36 13.86
N PRO A 102 11.89 -24.49 14.92
CA PRO A 102 11.35 -24.68 16.27
C PRO A 102 10.62 -23.43 16.78
N ASP A 103 9.57 -23.62 17.57
CA ASP A 103 8.72 -22.56 18.15
C ASP A 103 9.49 -21.51 18.98
N ASN A 104 10.71 -21.83 19.42
CA ASN A 104 11.59 -20.91 20.14
C ASN A 104 12.33 -19.92 19.22
N GLY A 105 12.08 -19.95 17.92
CA GLY A 105 12.66 -19.06 16.90
C GLY A 105 14.12 -19.37 16.55
N GLN A 106 14.71 -20.44 17.09
CA GLN A 106 16.10 -20.80 16.80
C GLN A 106 16.17 -21.69 15.55
N SER A 107 16.00 -21.10 14.38
CA SER A 107 16.24 -21.77 13.09
C SER A 107 17.64 -21.44 12.57
N PRO A 108 18.36 -22.41 11.97
CA PRO A 108 19.57 -22.11 11.21
C PRO A 108 19.27 -21.63 9.78
N ILE A 109 17.99 -21.65 9.39
CA ILE A 109 17.51 -21.26 8.07
C ILE A 109 17.09 -19.80 8.11
N ASN A 110 17.65 -19.03 7.19
CA ASN A 110 17.21 -17.68 6.87
C ASN A 110 16.26 -17.75 5.68
N LEU A 111 15.16 -17.01 5.80
CA LEU A 111 14.19 -16.83 4.73
C LEU A 111 14.16 -15.36 4.34
N GLU A 112 14.26 -15.12 3.04
CA GLU A 112 14.04 -13.80 2.48
C GLU A 112 12.88 -13.86 1.50
N PHE A 113 11.95 -12.93 1.68
CA PHE A 113 10.84 -12.74 0.78
C PHE A 113 11.16 -11.56 -0.12
N GLU A 114 11.08 -11.76 -1.44
CA GLU A 114 11.43 -10.74 -2.42
C GLU A 114 10.28 -10.53 -3.40
N ARG A 115 10.04 -9.26 -3.76
CA ARG A 115 9.08 -8.81 -4.77
C ARG A 115 9.86 -8.28 -5.98
N LEU A 116 9.39 -8.57 -7.19
CA LEU A 116 9.95 -7.99 -8.41
C LEU A 116 9.32 -6.63 -8.65
N LYS A 117 10.13 -5.56 -8.60
CA LYS A 117 9.73 -4.18 -8.91
C LYS A 117 10.69 -3.57 -9.92
N ASP A 118 10.16 -3.00 -11.00
CA ASP A 118 10.94 -2.38 -12.09
C ASP A 118 12.08 -3.25 -12.66
N GLY A 119 11.87 -4.57 -12.69
CA GLY A 119 12.84 -5.55 -13.17
C GLY A 119 13.96 -5.89 -12.17
N VAL A 120 13.86 -5.42 -10.93
CA VAL A 120 14.79 -5.69 -9.82
C VAL A 120 14.05 -6.42 -8.70
N TRP A 121 14.70 -7.43 -8.12
CA TRP A 121 14.17 -8.11 -6.94
C TRP A 121 14.53 -7.31 -5.70
N GLU A 122 13.52 -6.91 -4.93
CA GLU A 122 13.65 -6.15 -3.69
C GLU A 122 13.15 -6.99 -2.52
N GLN A 123 13.88 -6.99 -1.41
CA GLN A 123 13.44 -7.66 -0.19
C GLN A 123 12.26 -6.91 0.42
N VAL A 124 11.24 -7.65 0.82
CA VAL A 124 10.00 -7.14 1.42
C VAL A 124 9.71 -7.87 2.74
N GLU A 125 9.13 -7.15 3.70
CA GLU A 125 8.71 -7.73 4.97
C GLU A 125 7.31 -8.37 4.84
N LEU A 126 7.14 -9.57 5.37
CA LEU A 126 5.88 -10.35 5.29
C LEU A 126 4.76 -9.80 6.18
N GLU A 127 5.09 -8.96 7.16
CA GLU A 127 4.11 -8.31 8.03
C GLU A 127 3.36 -7.17 7.32
N ASN A 128 3.81 -6.78 6.11
CA ASN A 128 3.20 -5.71 5.34
C ASN A 128 1.97 -6.19 4.58
N THR A 129 0.96 -5.33 4.56
CA THR A 129 -0.12 -5.40 3.57
C THR A 129 0.34 -4.77 2.26
N PHE A 130 0.01 -5.40 1.14
CA PHE A 130 0.37 -4.92 -0.20
C PHE A 130 -0.85 -4.38 -0.92
N HIS A 131 -0.73 -3.16 -1.45
CA HIS A 131 -1.64 -2.64 -2.47
C HIS A 131 -1.08 -3.01 -3.85
N PRO A 132 -1.85 -3.65 -4.73
CA PRO A 132 -1.38 -3.98 -6.07
C PRO A 132 -1.07 -2.71 -6.86
N GLU A 133 0.18 -2.57 -7.30
CA GLU A 133 0.65 -1.51 -8.19
C GLU A 133 0.47 -1.92 -9.67
N GLN A 134 0.34 -3.22 -9.94
CA GLN A 134 0.18 -3.81 -11.28
C GLN A 134 -0.82 -4.96 -11.28
N ASP A 135 -1.31 -5.34 -12.47
CA ASP A 135 -2.26 -6.46 -12.63
C ASP A 135 -1.65 -7.82 -12.25
N SER A 136 -0.32 -7.93 -12.26
CA SER A 136 0.40 -9.14 -11.87
C SER A 136 1.69 -8.75 -11.17
N GLU A 137 1.89 -9.27 -9.96
CA GLU A 137 3.06 -8.97 -9.13
C GLU A 137 3.79 -10.27 -8.81
N GLN A 138 5.11 -10.28 -9.01
CA GLN A 138 5.91 -11.50 -8.84
C GLN A 138 6.64 -11.50 -7.52
N PHE A 139 6.62 -12.66 -6.87
CA PHE A 139 7.22 -12.90 -5.57
C PHE A 139 8.08 -14.15 -5.61
N ARG A 140 9.12 -14.17 -4.78
CA ARG A 140 9.92 -15.37 -4.54
C ARG A 140 10.36 -15.48 -3.09
N VAL A 141 10.56 -16.71 -2.66
CA VAL A 141 11.11 -17.06 -1.36
C VAL A 141 12.52 -17.60 -1.60
N MET A 142 13.48 -16.92 -1.01
CA MET A 142 14.87 -17.31 -0.98
C MET A 142 15.19 -17.95 0.36
N VAL A 143 15.98 -19.03 0.32
CA VAL A 143 16.48 -19.73 1.50
C VAL A 143 18.00 -19.68 1.50
N ASP A 144 18.58 -19.39 2.66
CA ASP A 144 19.98 -19.62 2.95
C ASP A 144 20.17 -20.30 4.31
N TRP A 145 21.21 -21.13 4.40
CA TRP A 145 21.67 -21.71 5.66
C TRP A 145 23.14 -21.29 5.85
N PRO A 146 23.41 -20.16 6.53
CA PRO A 146 24.78 -19.74 6.80
C PRO A 146 25.46 -20.70 7.78
N HIS A 147 26.78 -20.88 7.66
CA HIS A 147 27.52 -21.69 8.63
C HIS A 147 27.40 -21.14 10.05
N GLY A 148 27.09 -22.03 11.00
CA GLY A 148 26.98 -21.70 12.41
C GLY A 148 27.72 -22.70 13.31
N GLU A 149 27.97 -22.31 14.56
CA GLU A 149 28.64 -23.19 15.54
C GLU A 149 27.79 -24.43 15.90
N ASN A 150 26.48 -24.39 15.63
CA ASN A 150 25.50 -25.40 16.03
C ASN A 150 24.85 -26.17 14.85
N ASP A 151 25.42 -26.12 13.65
CA ASP A 151 24.86 -26.76 12.45
C ASP A 151 24.57 -28.27 12.64
N ILE A 152 25.42 -28.97 13.40
CA ILE A 152 25.26 -30.40 13.70
C ILE A 152 23.98 -30.71 14.49
N ALA A 153 23.45 -29.75 15.25
CA ALA A 153 22.21 -29.93 16.01
C ALA A 153 20.97 -29.99 15.10
N TYR A 154 21.11 -29.62 13.82
CA TYR A 154 20.03 -29.64 12.83
C TYR A 154 20.24 -30.68 11.72
N GLN A 155 21.24 -31.55 11.87
CA GLN A 155 21.50 -32.61 10.90
C GLN A 155 20.32 -33.59 10.79
N GLY A 156 19.82 -33.77 9.56
CA GLY A 156 18.73 -34.71 9.27
C GLY A 156 17.35 -34.28 9.77
N LYS A 157 17.24 -33.05 10.27
CA LYS A 157 15.96 -32.41 10.57
C LYS A 157 15.30 -31.95 9.29
N THR A 158 13.98 -31.94 9.34
CA THR A 158 13.11 -31.59 8.21
C THR A 158 12.32 -30.34 8.52
N GLY A 159 11.84 -29.68 7.47
CA GLY A 159 11.08 -28.45 7.61
C GLY A 159 10.20 -28.21 6.41
N SER A 160 9.10 -27.50 6.65
CA SER A 160 8.13 -27.17 5.62
C SER A 160 7.70 -25.72 5.78
N ILE A 161 7.40 -25.09 4.65
CA ILE A 161 6.91 -23.72 4.60
C ILE A 161 5.54 -23.74 3.93
N HIS A 162 4.60 -23.07 4.57
CA HIS A 162 3.23 -22.88 4.12
C HIS A 162 3.07 -21.46 3.58
N LEU A 163 2.68 -21.32 2.33
CA LEU A 163 2.33 -20.01 1.76
C LEU A 163 0.81 -19.82 1.80
N GLU A 164 0.39 -18.69 2.35
CA GLU A 164 -0.99 -18.22 2.30
C GLU A 164 -1.03 -16.78 1.76
N VAL A 165 -1.97 -16.51 0.86
CA VAL A 165 -2.22 -15.15 0.34
C VAL A 165 -3.66 -14.81 0.66
N VAL A 166 -3.86 -13.75 1.44
CA VAL A 166 -5.17 -13.27 1.87
C VAL A 166 -5.43 -11.94 1.18
N ALA A 167 -6.37 -11.91 0.25
CA ALA A 167 -6.79 -10.68 -0.41
C ALA A 167 -8.09 -10.17 0.21
N THR A 168 -8.13 -8.88 0.52
CA THR A 168 -9.29 -8.18 1.09
C THR A 168 -9.68 -7.05 0.14
N GLN A 169 -10.98 -6.94 -0.14
CA GLN A 169 -11.49 -5.74 -0.80
C GLN A 169 -11.47 -4.61 0.23
N VAL A 170 -10.76 -3.54 -0.09
CA VAL A 170 -10.82 -2.31 0.69
C VAL A 170 -11.84 -1.37 0.06
N ASP A 171 -12.32 -0.39 0.83
CA ASP A 171 -12.91 0.79 0.21
C ASP A 171 -11.86 1.41 -0.73
N GLU A 172 -12.27 2.30 -1.62
CA GLU A 172 -11.32 3.13 -2.35
C GLU A 172 -10.60 4.00 -1.32
N GLU A 173 -9.60 3.41 -0.68
CA GLU A 173 -8.70 4.06 0.23
C GLU A 173 -8.06 5.15 -0.62
N GLU A 174 -8.49 6.35 -0.29
CA GLU A 174 -7.82 7.57 -0.60
C GLU A 174 -6.33 7.31 -0.47
N ALA A 175 -5.63 7.26 -1.60
CA ALA A 175 -4.20 7.05 -1.67
C ALA A 175 -3.54 7.68 -0.45
N GLU A 176 -2.83 6.89 0.36
CA GLU A 176 -2.20 7.33 1.60
C GLU A 176 -1.66 8.76 1.38
N GLU A 177 -2.30 9.75 2.00
CA GLU A 177 -1.86 11.13 1.82
C GLU A 177 -0.43 11.19 2.35
N GLU A 178 0.55 11.41 1.46
CA GLU A 178 1.95 11.54 1.82
C GLU A 178 2.05 12.48 3.03
N GLY A 179 2.48 12.00 4.21
CA GLY A 179 2.51 12.87 5.38
C GLY A 179 3.30 14.17 5.11
N PRO A 180 2.86 15.34 5.63
CA PRO A 180 3.50 16.61 5.33
C PRO A 180 5.01 16.63 5.66
N PRO A 181 5.83 17.40 4.92
CA PRO A 181 5.42 18.40 3.93
C PRO A 181 5.14 17.83 2.55
N TYR A 182 4.04 18.29 1.96
CA TYR A 182 3.68 18.03 0.56
C TYR A 182 4.47 18.94 -0.37
N ILE A 183 4.69 18.53 -1.61
CA ILE A 183 5.30 19.37 -2.65
C ILE A 183 4.20 19.82 -3.63
N THR A 184 4.11 21.11 -3.89
CA THR A 184 3.15 21.65 -4.86
C THR A 184 3.59 21.40 -6.30
N GLY A 185 2.62 21.26 -7.20
CA GLY A 185 2.78 21.60 -8.61
C GLY A 185 2.88 23.12 -8.80
N GLU A 186 2.15 23.66 -9.77
CA GLU A 186 2.05 25.11 -10.00
C GLU A 186 1.31 25.82 -8.86
N VAL A 187 1.90 26.92 -8.37
CA VAL A 187 1.24 27.90 -7.50
C VAL A 187 1.15 29.22 -8.25
N ALA A 188 -0.07 29.69 -8.50
CA ALA A 188 -0.34 30.94 -9.18
C ALA A 188 -1.00 31.95 -8.23
N PHE A 189 -0.44 33.16 -8.16
CA PHE A 189 -0.94 34.23 -7.31
C PHE A 189 -1.11 35.53 -8.09
N LYS A 190 -2.32 36.09 -8.02
CA LYS A 190 -2.69 37.37 -8.64
C LYS A 190 -3.38 38.27 -7.62
N ALA A 191 -2.72 39.38 -7.26
CA ALA A 191 -3.16 40.27 -6.19
C ALA A 191 -4.29 41.24 -6.58
N THR A 192 -4.35 41.67 -7.84
CA THR A 192 -5.30 42.68 -8.33
C THR A 192 -5.82 42.34 -9.73
N PRO A 193 -7.00 42.84 -10.15
CA PRO A 193 -7.59 42.51 -11.46
C PRO A 193 -6.66 42.81 -12.65
N ASN A 194 -5.95 43.95 -12.59
CA ASN A 194 -5.06 44.45 -13.64
C ASN A 194 -3.58 44.11 -13.39
N GLY A 195 -3.28 43.40 -12.30
CA GLY A 195 -1.91 43.00 -11.95
C GLY A 195 -1.46 41.77 -12.74
N SER A 196 -0.15 41.52 -12.75
CA SER A 196 0.41 40.27 -13.28
C SER A 196 0.11 39.10 -12.35
N THR A 197 -0.15 37.92 -12.93
CA THR A 197 -0.10 36.65 -12.21
C THR A 197 1.37 36.28 -12.01
N ARG A 198 1.73 35.91 -10.79
CA ARG A 198 3.05 35.38 -10.44
C ARG A 198 2.91 33.89 -10.22
N VAL A 199 3.86 33.12 -10.74
CA VAL A 199 3.82 31.66 -10.71
C VAL A 199 5.10 31.12 -10.10
N THR A 200 4.99 30.06 -9.34
CA THR A 200 6.11 29.25 -8.83
C THR A 200 5.70 27.78 -8.80
N GLU A 201 6.63 26.87 -8.55
CA GLU A 201 6.36 25.42 -8.49
C GLU A 201 7.27 24.75 -7.48
N GLY A 202 6.94 23.51 -7.10
CA GLY A 202 7.80 22.67 -6.25
C GLY A 202 8.04 23.25 -4.86
N LYS A 203 7.02 23.86 -4.25
CA LYS A 203 7.12 24.49 -2.94
C LYS A 203 6.61 23.56 -1.84
N GLU A 204 7.18 23.70 -0.65
CA GLU A 204 6.73 22.95 0.52
C GLU A 204 5.38 23.47 0.98
N LEU A 205 4.42 22.56 1.10
CA LEU A 205 3.05 22.81 1.49
C LEU A 205 2.73 21.96 2.71
N ASN A 206 2.26 22.62 3.76
CA ASN A 206 1.71 21.97 4.93
C ASN A 206 0.26 22.38 5.08
N PHE A 207 -0.63 21.44 5.36
CA PHE A 207 -2.01 21.75 5.73
C PHE A 207 -2.47 20.84 6.84
N TYR A 208 -3.28 21.38 7.75
CA TYR A 208 -3.70 20.70 8.96
C TYR A 208 -4.93 21.37 9.56
N THR A 209 -5.67 20.64 10.40
CA THR A 209 -6.74 21.19 11.23
C THR A 209 -6.21 21.44 12.64
N LYS A 210 -6.38 22.64 13.18
CA LYS A 210 -5.98 22.96 14.56
C LYS A 210 -6.98 22.40 15.58
N ASP A 211 -6.59 22.42 16.85
CA ASP A 211 -7.43 21.96 17.98
C ASP A 211 -8.79 22.69 18.07
N ASP A 212 -8.90 23.89 17.50
CA ASP A 212 -10.13 24.66 17.41
C ASP A 212 -11.05 24.25 16.25
N GLY A 213 -10.63 23.27 15.45
CA GLY A 213 -11.36 22.74 14.31
C GLY A 213 -11.16 23.49 13.00
N TYR A 214 -10.32 24.55 12.98
CA TYR A 214 -10.11 25.34 11.78
C TYR A 214 -8.96 24.82 10.91
N LYS A 215 -9.20 24.81 9.59
CA LYS A 215 -8.23 24.47 8.56
C LYS A 215 -7.14 25.53 8.39
N PHE A 216 -5.89 25.08 8.33
CA PHE A 216 -4.70 25.89 8.03
C PHE A 216 -3.95 25.32 6.84
N ILE A 217 -3.43 26.22 6.00
CA ILE A 217 -2.56 25.89 4.87
C ILE A 217 -1.36 26.85 4.93
N GLU A 218 -0.15 26.31 4.86
CA GLU A 218 1.10 27.03 4.92
C GLU A 218 1.97 26.62 3.74
N LEU A 219 2.26 27.57 2.85
CA LEU A 219 3.15 27.39 1.72
C LEU A 219 4.48 28.09 2.00
N ALA A 220 5.54 27.31 2.18
CA ALA A 220 6.89 27.81 2.35
C ALA A 220 7.57 27.93 0.97
N VAL A 221 7.83 29.18 0.55
CA VAL A 221 8.42 29.46 -0.77
C VAL A 221 9.97 29.40 -0.71
N GLY A 222 10.54 29.56 0.49
CA GLY A 222 11.98 29.49 0.77
C GLY A 222 12.74 30.80 0.50
N ASP A 223 14.05 30.81 0.81
CA ASP A 223 14.95 31.98 0.70
C ASP A 223 15.40 32.30 -0.74
N GLY A 224 14.58 31.99 -1.74
CA GLY A 224 14.91 32.20 -3.14
C GLY A 224 14.92 33.67 -3.57
N ASP A 225 15.58 33.94 -4.70
CA ASP A 225 15.73 35.29 -5.26
C ASP A 225 14.75 35.59 -6.42
N GLY A 226 13.78 34.72 -6.66
CA GLY A 226 12.82 34.83 -7.74
C GLY A 226 11.78 35.93 -7.51
N GLU A 227 10.99 36.22 -8.57
CA GLU A 227 9.94 37.24 -8.48
C GLU A 227 8.83 36.85 -7.50
N PHE A 228 8.52 35.56 -7.35
CA PHE A 228 7.48 35.09 -6.45
C PHE A 228 7.92 35.27 -4.99
N GLU A 229 9.13 34.83 -4.65
CA GLU A 229 9.74 34.98 -3.33
C GLU A 229 9.80 36.45 -2.90
N LYS A 230 10.27 37.33 -3.80
CA LYS A 230 10.46 38.75 -3.50
C LYS A 230 9.17 39.56 -3.42
N LYS A 231 8.12 39.18 -4.16
CA LYS A 231 6.89 39.98 -4.29
C LYS A 231 5.68 39.36 -3.58
N VAL A 232 5.70 38.06 -3.32
CA VAL A 232 4.63 37.32 -2.64
C VAL A 232 5.16 36.78 -1.30
N GLY A 233 6.25 36.03 -1.33
CA GLY A 233 6.80 35.35 -0.16
C GLY A 233 5.96 34.15 0.28
N ASN A 234 6.09 33.72 1.54
CA ASN A 234 5.30 32.61 2.07
C ASN A 234 3.81 32.97 2.07
N ILE A 235 2.98 31.94 1.99
CA ILE A 235 1.51 32.10 1.96
C ILE A 235 0.91 31.32 3.13
N THR A 236 -0.02 31.95 3.83
CA THR A 236 -0.84 31.27 4.83
C THR A 236 -2.31 31.44 4.47
N VAL A 237 -3.05 30.35 4.49
CA VAL A 237 -4.52 30.36 4.43
C VAL A 237 -5.07 29.85 5.74
N HIS A 238 -5.98 30.60 6.34
CA HIS A 238 -6.59 30.28 7.63
C HIS A 238 -8.11 30.33 7.51
N GLU A 239 -8.74 29.22 7.85
CA GLU A 239 -10.19 29.13 7.99
C GLU A 239 -10.67 29.77 9.31
N TYR A 240 -11.78 30.49 9.28
CA TYR A 240 -12.41 30.99 10.49
C TYR A 240 -13.91 31.19 10.29
N GLU A 241 -14.68 31.15 11.37
CA GLU A 241 -16.11 31.46 11.33
C GLU A 241 -16.37 32.91 11.74
N ALA A 242 -17.18 33.63 10.95
CA ALA A 242 -17.68 34.94 11.33
C ALA A 242 -19.13 35.14 10.87
N GLY A 243 -20.03 35.24 11.86
CA GLY A 243 -21.46 35.46 11.62
C GLY A 243 -22.17 34.23 11.02
N GLY A 244 -21.76 33.01 11.41
CA GLY A 244 -22.31 31.76 10.89
C GLY A 244 -21.92 31.47 9.43
N ILE A 245 -20.83 32.08 8.96
CA ILE A 245 -20.27 31.88 7.63
C ILE A 245 -18.81 31.50 7.81
N THR A 246 -18.39 30.42 7.16
CA THR A 246 -17.00 29.98 7.09
C THR A 246 -16.25 30.79 6.03
N TRP A 247 -15.08 31.29 6.42
CA TRP A 247 -14.22 32.11 5.58
C TRP A 247 -12.80 31.56 5.57
N PHE A 248 -12.13 31.65 4.43
CA PHE A 248 -10.70 31.40 4.27
C PHE A 248 -10.01 32.74 4.05
N GLN A 249 -9.15 33.14 4.99
CA GLN A 249 -8.32 34.33 4.85
C GLN A 249 -6.97 33.97 4.25
N VAL A 250 -6.58 34.68 3.20
CA VAL A 250 -5.30 34.46 2.49
C VAL A 250 -4.32 35.57 2.87
N TYR A 251 -3.15 35.17 3.36
CA TYR A 251 -2.05 36.04 3.74
C TYR A 251 -0.79 35.71 2.97
N THR A 252 0.04 36.72 2.71
CA THR A 252 1.36 36.58 2.11
C THR A 252 2.34 37.51 2.81
N ASP A 253 3.63 37.15 2.86
CA ASP A 253 4.65 37.97 3.53
C ASP A 253 4.83 39.36 2.89
N HIS A 254 4.74 39.45 1.57
CA HIS A 254 5.21 40.63 0.81
C HIS A 254 4.12 41.35 -0.01
N GLU A 255 3.00 40.72 -0.33
CA GLU A 255 1.93 41.38 -1.11
C GLU A 255 0.99 42.18 -0.20
N TYR A 256 0.95 43.50 -0.41
CA TYR A 256 0.12 44.42 0.37
C TYR A 256 -1.36 44.00 0.39
N TYR A 257 -1.93 43.66 -0.78
CA TYR A 257 -3.34 43.31 -0.94
C TYR A 257 -3.76 41.96 -0.33
N ALA A 258 -2.76 41.21 0.17
CA ALA A 258 -2.91 39.96 0.89
C ALA A 258 -2.06 39.96 2.18
N SER A 259 -1.88 41.12 2.83
CA SER A 259 -1.24 41.17 4.16
C SER A 259 -2.24 40.84 5.28
N GLU A 260 -1.77 40.55 6.50
CA GLU A 260 -2.62 40.35 7.69
C GLU A 260 -3.63 41.48 7.91
N SER A 261 -3.25 42.71 7.55
CA SER A 261 -4.08 43.90 7.69
C SER A 261 -5.13 44.08 6.60
N GLN A 262 -5.00 43.39 5.46
CA GLN A 262 -5.91 43.52 4.32
C GLN A 262 -6.88 42.34 4.25
N MET A 263 -8.13 42.62 3.88
CA MET A 263 -9.18 41.59 3.77
C MET A 263 -9.11 40.89 2.40
N TRP A 264 -8.20 39.93 2.23
CA TRP A 264 -8.45 38.85 1.27
C TRP A 264 -9.12 37.70 2.01
N ARG A 265 -10.44 37.59 1.83
CA ARG A 265 -11.22 36.48 2.37
C ARG A 265 -12.09 35.87 1.28
N VAL A 266 -12.18 34.56 1.29
CA VAL A 266 -12.98 33.75 0.38
C VAL A 266 -14.00 33.00 1.22
N ARG A 267 -15.25 32.91 0.78
CA ARG A 267 -16.22 32.04 1.47
C ARG A 267 -15.93 30.60 1.07
N ASP A 268 -16.17 29.66 1.98
CA ASP A 268 -16.18 28.22 1.68
C ASP A 268 -16.89 27.89 0.36
N SER A 269 -18.08 28.43 0.17
CA SER A 269 -18.98 28.28 -1.00
C SER A 269 -18.46 28.94 -2.28
N TYR A 270 -17.36 29.68 -2.21
CA TYR A 270 -16.68 30.29 -3.36
C TYR A 270 -15.30 29.68 -3.63
N LEU A 271 -14.85 28.71 -2.84
CA LEU A 271 -13.70 27.90 -3.24
C LEU A 271 -14.05 27.17 -4.55
N ASP A 272 -13.06 27.10 -5.45
CA ASP A 272 -13.23 26.48 -6.76
C ASP A 272 -12.31 25.25 -6.86
N PHE A 273 -12.95 24.12 -7.12
CA PHE A 273 -12.40 22.77 -7.24
C PHE A 273 -12.76 22.15 -8.59
N SER A 274 -13.08 22.99 -9.59
CA SER A 274 -13.53 22.54 -10.92
C SER A 274 -12.43 21.88 -11.76
N GLU A 275 -11.16 22.10 -11.41
CA GLU A 275 -10.01 21.40 -11.95
C GLU A 275 -9.47 20.41 -10.91
N GLU A 276 -9.40 19.13 -11.28
CA GLU A 276 -8.85 18.07 -10.42
C GLU A 276 -7.40 18.41 -10.03
N GLY A 277 -7.05 18.17 -8.76
CA GLY A 277 -5.72 18.47 -8.22
C GLY A 277 -5.45 19.95 -7.92
N LYS A 278 -6.44 20.85 -8.08
CA LYS A 278 -6.25 22.30 -7.84
C LYS A 278 -7.26 22.89 -6.87
N VAL A 279 -6.74 23.65 -5.91
CA VAL A 279 -7.55 24.45 -5.00
C VAL A 279 -7.40 25.93 -5.34
N ILE A 280 -8.52 26.57 -5.71
CA ILE A 280 -8.55 27.97 -6.10
C ILE A 280 -9.28 28.79 -5.04
N PHE A 281 -8.62 29.84 -4.55
CA PHE A 281 -9.13 30.85 -3.63
C PHE A 281 -9.43 32.15 -4.39
N PRO A 282 -10.59 32.29 -5.04
CA PRO A 282 -10.90 33.47 -5.84
C PRO A 282 -11.24 34.68 -4.97
N LYS A 283 -10.83 35.86 -5.43
CA LYS A 283 -11.30 37.16 -4.95
C LYS A 283 -12.14 37.81 -6.04
N LEU A 284 -13.12 38.62 -5.63
CA LEU A 284 -13.99 39.35 -6.56
C LEU A 284 -13.19 40.09 -7.64
N ASN A 285 -13.64 39.97 -8.89
CA ASN A 285 -13.09 40.62 -10.08
C ASN A 285 -11.71 40.12 -10.56
N GLY A 286 -11.33 38.87 -10.25
CA GLY A 286 -10.23 38.17 -10.90
C GLY A 286 -8.90 37.98 -10.13
N PRO A 287 -8.60 38.63 -8.99
CA PRO A 287 -7.49 38.18 -8.15
C PRO A 287 -7.76 36.76 -7.63
N HIS A 288 -6.72 35.95 -7.50
CA HIS A 288 -6.83 34.54 -7.10
C HIS A 288 -5.50 34.03 -6.53
N LEU A 289 -5.60 33.02 -5.69
CA LEU A 289 -4.52 32.10 -5.37
C LEU A 289 -4.95 30.72 -5.85
N THR A 290 -4.12 30.06 -6.64
CA THR A 290 -4.30 28.69 -7.09
C THR A 290 -3.12 27.87 -6.57
N ILE A 291 -3.41 26.73 -5.96
CA ILE A 291 -2.40 25.77 -5.49
C ILE A 291 -2.73 24.43 -6.15
N GLU A 292 -1.81 23.92 -6.97
CA GLU A 292 -1.86 22.57 -7.51
C GLU A 292 -1.23 21.59 -6.49
N SER A 293 -2.05 20.71 -5.94
CA SER A 293 -1.69 19.65 -5.01
C SER A 293 -2.88 18.70 -4.87
N ASP A 294 -2.70 17.44 -5.27
CA ASP A 294 -3.75 16.41 -5.16
C ASP A 294 -4.13 16.16 -3.70
N ALA A 295 -3.14 16.15 -2.80
CA ALA A 295 -3.39 15.98 -1.37
C ALA A 295 -4.22 17.13 -0.79
N LEU A 296 -3.89 18.39 -1.11
CA LEU A 296 -4.69 19.52 -0.66
C LEU A 296 -6.10 19.50 -1.26
N TYR A 297 -6.23 19.15 -2.54
CA TYR A 297 -7.52 19.02 -3.21
C TYR A 297 -8.40 17.98 -2.53
N ASN A 298 -7.84 16.80 -2.26
CA ASN A 298 -8.51 15.71 -1.58
C ASN A 298 -8.98 16.12 -0.18
N TRP A 299 -8.12 16.77 0.60
CA TRP A 299 -8.44 17.27 1.93
C TRP A 299 -9.62 18.26 2.00
N PHE A 300 -9.98 18.90 0.87
CA PHE A 300 -11.16 19.76 0.78
C PHE A 300 -12.42 19.08 0.25
N THR A 301 -12.27 18.06 -0.59
CA THR A 301 -13.36 17.51 -1.41
C THR A 301 -13.89 16.17 -0.90
N LYS A 302 -13.15 15.52 -0.02
CA LYS A 302 -13.53 14.30 0.70
C LYS A 302 -14.04 14.63 2.10
#